data_AF-A0AAD8AHD4-F1
#
_entry.id   AF-A0AAD8AHD4-F1
#
_cell.length_a   1.000
_cell.length_b   1.000
_cell.length_c   1.000
_cell.angle_alpha   90.00
_cell.angle_beta   90.00
_cell.angle_gamma   90.00
#
_symmetry.space_group_name_H-M   'P 1'
#
loop_
_entity.id
_entity.type
_entity.pdbx_description
1 polymer ?
#
loop_
_entity_poly.entity_id
_entity_poly.type
_entity_poly.pdbx_seq_one_letter_code
_entity_poly.pdbx_strand_id
1 'polypeptide(L)'
;MSVKDFTKRQWLTLVVFSIADFCNAICVSLQAPFYPKEAELKGATATEYGLVFGIFELVVFIVSPIYGQHLNRIGPKFLFNGGIFTTGACAILFGMLDRVEGHAPFIVLSFLIRIVEAMGNAAFLTASFAIIAKEFPENVATTFASLETFFGLGLIVGPTVGGALYQVGGYATPFAVMGSSLFLAAIMTAFVLPDHGDDEHDTETG
;
A
#
# COMPACT_ATOMS: atom_id res chain seq x y z
N MET A 1 24.14 -8.28 14.68
CA MET A 1 24.42 -6.83 14.86
C MET A 1 23.45 -6.20 15.85
N SER A 2 23.84 -5.16 16.59
CA SER A 2 22.89 -4.30 17.31
C SER A 2 22.24 -3.32 16.32
N VAL A 3 20.99 -2.90 16.53
CA VAL A 3 20.31 -1.88 15.67
C VAL A 3 21.14 -0.59 15.55
N LYS A 4 22.05 -0.34 16.51
CA LYS A 4 22.98 0.79 16.51
C LYS A 4 24.08 0.71 15.44
N ASP A 5 24.27 -0.44 14.81
CA ASP A 5 25.34 -0.69 13.83
C ASP A 5 24.88 -0.48 12.37
N PHE A 6 23.63 -0.04 12.16
CA PHE A 6 23.09 0.18 10.82
C PHE A 6 23.85 1.28 10.06
N THR A 7 24.12 1.01 8.79
CA THR A 7 24.69 1.99 7.88
C THR A 7 23.70 3.15 7.64
N LYS A 8 24.20 4.30 7.17
CA LYS A 8 23.33 5.42 6.77
C LYS A 8 22.28 5.00 5.74
N ARG A 9 22.64 4.10 4.81
CA ARG A 9 21.75 3.56 3.79
C ARG A 9 20.63 2.72 4.39
N GLN A 10 20.96 1.79 5.29
CA GLN A 10 19.98 1.00 6.03
C GLN A 10 19.00 1.87 6.82
N TRP A 11 19.51 2.89 7.53
CA TRP A 11 18.64 3.85 8.23
C TRP A 11 17.70 4.59 7.28
N LEU A 12 18.20 5.06 6.13
CA LEU A 12 17.38 5.73 5.12
C LEU A 12 16.29 4.79 4.56
N THR A 13 16.63 3.55 4.22
CA THR A 13 15.66 2.54 3.76
C THR A 13 14.58 2.30 4.81
N LEU A 14 14.97 2.12 6.08
CA LEU A 14 14.01 1.89 7.17
C LEU A 14 13.05 3.06 7.37
N VAL A 15 13.57 4.30 7.38
CA VAL A 15 12.74 5.50 7.53
C VAL A 15 11.76 5.64 6.38
N VAL A 16 12.23 5.45 5.14
CA VAL A 16 11.41 5.59 3.95
C VAL A 16 10.33 4.52 3.87
N PHE A 17 10.65 3.27 4.22
CA PHE A 17 9.67 2.18 4.30
C PHE A 17 8.66 2.46 5.40
N SER A 18 9.11 2.92 6.56
CA SER A 18 8.23 3.24 7.69
C SER A 18 7.20 4.33 7.32
N ILE A 19 7.62 5.34 6.57
CA ILE A 19 6.72 6.39 6.05
C ILE A 19 5.73 5.80 5.05
N ALA A 20 6.21 4.97 4.11
CA ALA A 20 5.36 4.31 3.12
C ALA A 20 4.30 3.41 3.78
N ASP A 21 4.70 2.53 4.69
CA ASP A 21 3.83 1.63 5.46
C ASP A 21 2.80 2.43 6.28
N PHE A 22 3.24 3.48 6.96
CA PHE A 22 2.35 4.35 7.74
C PHE A 22 1.30 5.04 6.86
N CYS A 23 1.71 5.61 5.72
CA CYS A 23 0.79 6.22 4.76
C CYS A 23 -0.17 5.20 4.15
N ASN A 24 0.32 4.01 3.81
CA ASN A 24 -0.49 2.91 3.26
C ASN A 24 -1.54 2.46 4.28
N ALA A 25 -1.12 2.24 5.53
CA ALA A 25 -2.00 1.87 6.63
C ALA A 25 -3.13 2.87 6.83
N ILE A 26 -2.82 4.17 6.79
CA ILE A 26 -3.87 5.18 6.88
C ILE A 26 -4.87 5.00 5.72
N CYS A 27 -4.41 4.90 4.47
CA CYS A 27 -5.30 4.71 3.32
C CYS A 27 -6.22 3.49 3.48
N VAL A 28 -5.68 2.35 3.92
CA VAL A 28 -6.45 1.13 4.20
C VAL A 28 -7.48 1.35 5.31
N SER A 29 -7.07 2.00 6.40
CA SER A 29 -7.94 2.23 7.57
C SER A 29 -9.11 3.17 7.29
N LEU A 30 -9.01 4.03 6.28
CA LEU A 30 -10.09 4.96 5.91
C LEU A 30 -11.27 4.25 5.23
N GLN A 31 -11.07 3.10 4.60
CA GLN A 31 -12.13 2.49 3.81
C GLN A 31 -13.30 2.03 4.68
N ALA A 32 -13.03 1.31 5.77
CA ALA A 32 -14.05 0.79 6.67
C ALA A 32 -14.98 1.85 7.30
N PRO A 33 -14.49 2.99 7.84
CA PRO A 33 -15.35 3.99 8.45
C PRO A 33 -16.13 4.86 7.45
N PHE A 34 -15.64 5.06 6.22
CA PHE A 34 -16.25 6.03 5.29
C PHE A 34 -17.03 5.37 4.14
N TYR A 35 -16.59 4.22 3.62
CA TYR A 35 -17.19 3.58 2.45
C TYR A 35 -18.60 3.01 2.65
N PRO A 36 -18.92 2.27 3.73
CA PRO A 36 -20.23 1.63 3.87
C PRO A 36 -21.38 2.64 3.85
N LYS A 37 -21.21 3.78 4.53
CA LYS A 37 -22.20 4.85 4.54
C LYS A 37 -22.45 5.40 3.13
N GLU A 38 -21.40 5.62 2.35
CA GLU A 38 -21.53 6.10 0.97
C GLU A 38 -22.20 5.04 0.09
N ALA A 39 -21.86 3.76 0.27
CA ALA A 39 -22.47 2.65 -0.45
C ALA A 39 -23.98 2.51 -0.15
N GLU A 40 -24.38 2.63 1.12
CA GLU A 40 -25.79 2.60 1.54
C GLU A 40 -26.59 3.76 0.95
N LEU A 41 -26.01 4.96 0.83
CA LEU A 41 -26.65 6.10 0.15
C LEU A 41 -26.93 5.82 -1.34
N LYS A 42 -26.13 4.95 -1.96
CA LYS A 42 -26.33 4.46 -3.34
C LYS A 42 -27.23 3.22 -3.41
N GLY A 43 -27.82 2.79 -2.29
CA GLY A 43 -28.72 1.64 -2.21
C GLY A 43 -28.00 0.29 -2.13
N ALA A 44 -26.70 0.26 -1.85
CA ALA A 44 -25.97 -0.99 -1.67
C ALA A 44 -26.26 -1.65 -0.32
N THR A 45 -26.21 -2.97 -0.32
CA THR A 45 -26.38 -3.84 0.83
C THR A 45 -25.06 -4.12 1.54
N ALA A 46 -25.15 -4.59 2.79
CA ALA A 46 -23.99 -5.00 3.57
C ALA A 46 -23.17 -6.11 2.92
N THR A 47 -23.83 -7.01 2.21
CA THR A 47 -23.16 -8.07 1.46
C THR A 47 -22.31 -7.49 0.33
N GLU A 48 -22.78 -6.48 -0.37
CA GLU A 48 -22.06 -5.91 -1.53
C GLU A 48 -20.81 -5.16 -1.10
N TYR A 49 -20.91 -4.24 -0.14
CA TYR A 49 -19.71 -3.55 0.35
C TYR A 49 -18.78 -4.49 1.12
N GLY A 50 -19.31 -5.55 1.75
CA GLY A 50 -18.51 -6.62 2.34
C GLY A 50 -17.70 -7.39 1.30
N LEU A 51 -18.29 -7.72 0.15
CA LEU A 51 -17.58 -8.35 -0.96
C LEU A 51 -16.53 -7.42 -1.60
N VAL A 52 -16.78 -6.11 -1.64
CA VAL A 52 -15.79 -5.11 -2.07
C VAL A 52 -14.57 -5.05 -1.14
N PHE A 53 -14.75 -5.29 0.16
CA PHE A 53 -13.62 -5.46 1.08
C PHE A 53 -12.93 -6.81 0.88
N GLY A 54 -13.70 -7.90 0.74
CA GLY A 54 -13.17 -9.26 0.61
C GLY A 54 -12.38 -9.51 -0.67
N ILE A 55 -12.79 -8.93 -1.82
CA ILE A 55 -12.10 -9.12 -3.09
C ILE A 55 -10.65 -8.66 -3.05
N PHE A 56 -10.34 -7.65 -2.24
CA PHE A 56 -8.99 -7.14 -2.13
C PHE A 56 -8.03 -8.19 -1.57
N GLU A 57 -8.39 -8.79 -0.43
CA GLU A 57 -7.55 -9.83 0.18
C GLU A 57 -7.47 -11.08 -0.71
N LEU A 58 -8.56 -11.42 -1.41
CA LEU A 58 -8.54 -12.50 -2.39
C LEU A 58 -7.56 -12.24 -3.54
N VAL A 59 -7.54 -11.02 -4.08
CA VAL A 59 -6.59 -10.64 -5.14
C VAL A 59 -5.16 -10.60 -4.60
N VAL A 60 -4.93 -10.04 -3.40
CA VAL A 60 -3.61 -10.05 -2.76
C VAL A 60 -3.11 -11.49 -2.61
N PHE A 61 -3.95 -12.40 -2.13
CA PHE A 61 -3.62 -13.82 -1.97
C PHE A 61 -3.21 -14.48 -3.30
N ILE A 62 -3.95 -14.22 -4.38
CA ILE A 62 -3.68 -14.81 -5.70
C ILE A 62 -2.44 -14.20 -6.36
N VAL A 63 -2.26 -12.89 -6.24
CA VAL A 63 -1.26 -12.12 -7.01
C VAL A 63 0.11 -12.10 -6.32
N SER A 64 0.17 -12.17 -4.99
CA SER A 64 1.46 -12.13 -4.25
C SER A 64 2.43 -13.24 -4.66
N PRO A 65 2.02 -14.52 -4.82
CA PRO A 65 2.90 -15.58 -5.32
C PRO A 65 3.41 -15.31 -6.75
N ILE A 66 2.57 -14.71 -7.60
CA ILE A 66 2.93 -14.39 -8.99
C ILE A 66 4.04 -13.34 -9.01
N TYR A 67 3.90 -12.28 -8.22
CA TYR A 67 4.96 -11.30 -8.06
C TYR A 67 6.23 -11.88 -7.44
N GLY A 68 6.10 -12.76 -6.45
CA GLY A 68 7.25 -13.43 -5.84
C GLY A 68 8.07 -14.23 -6.85
N GLN A 69 7.41 -14.99 -7.73
CA GLN A 69 8.06 -15.77 -8.79
C GLN A 69 8.77 -14.91 -9.84
N HIS A 70 8.23 -13.73 -10.13
CA HIS A 70 8.75 -12.84 -11.18
C HIS A 70 9.58 -11.68 -10.62
N LEU A 71 9.81 -11.64 -9.31
CA LEU A 71 10.40 -10.50 -8.62
C LEU A 71 11.79 -10.14 -9.15
N ASN A 72 12.64 -11.14 -9.33
CA ASN A 72 14.01 -10.94 -9.82
C ASN A 72 14.04 -10.36 -11.24
N ARG A 73 13.05 -10.71 -12.07
CA ARG A 73 12.95 -10.20 -13.45
C ARG A 73 12.37 -8.79 -13.52
N ILE A 74 11.40 -8.47 -12.67
CA ILE A 74 10.75 -7.14 -12.63
C ILE A 74 11.66 -6.11 -11.95
N GLY A 75 12.42 -6.55 -10.94
CA GLY A 75 13.22 -5.70 -10.08
C GLY A 75 12.44 -5.28 -8.83
N PRO A 76 12.95 -5.51 -7.62
CA PRO A 76 12.22 -5.24 -6.38
C PRO A 76 11.94 -3.75 -6.18
N LYS A 77 12.88 -2.86 -6.54
CA LYS A 77 12.67 -1.41 -6.45
C LYS A 77 11.54 -0.93 -7.37
N PHE A 78 11.49 -1.44 -8.60
CA PHE A 78 10.44 -1.06 -9.55
C PHE A 78 9.08 -1.56 -9.08
N LEU A 79 9.01 -2.83 -8.66
CA LEU A 79 7.78 -3.43 -8.15
C LEU A 79 7.25 -2.70 -6.90
N PHE A 80 8.13 -2.35 -5.97
CA PHE A 80 7.78 -1.58 -4.76
C PHE A 80 7.18 -0.21 -5.11
N ASN A 81 7.87 0.58 -5.94
CA ASN A 81 7.40 1.93 -6.30
C ASN A 81 6.13 1.89 -7.15
N GLY A 82 6.04 0.97 -8.11
CA GLY A 82 4.83 0.75 -8.91
C GLY A 82 3.63 0.34 -8.04
N GLY A 83 3.88 -0.49 -7.02
CA GLY A 83 2.87 -0.90 -6.05
C GLY A 83 2.29 0.29 -5.28
N ILE A 84 3.13 1.06 -4.59
CA ILE A 84 2.69 2.24 -3.80
C ILE A 84 2.00 3.28 -4.70
N PHE A 85 2.56 3.55 -5.88
CA PHE A 85 1.97 4.48 -6.83
C PHE A 85 0.54 4.05 -7.22
N THR A 86 0.37 2.76 -7.54
CA THR A 86 -0.93 2.19 -7.90
C THR A 86 -1.91 2.29 -6.72
N THR A 87 -1.49 1.94 -5.52
CA THR A 87 -2.33 2.05 -4.32
C THR A 87 -2.75 3.50 -4.04
N GLY A 88 -1.83 4.46 -4.14
CA GLY A 88 -2.13 5.88 -3.95
C GLY A 88 -3.12 6.42 -4.99
N ALA A 89 -2.93 6.06 -6.26
CA ALA A 89 -3.86 6.43 -7.33
C ALA A 89 -5.25 5.83 -7.11
N CYS A 90 -5.32 4.54 -6.76
CA CYS A 90 -6.57 3.86 -6.44
C CYS A 90 -7.26 4.47 -5.22
N ALA A 91 -6.53 4.87 -4.17
CA ALA A 91 -7.12 5.55 -3.02
C ALA A 91 -7.82 6.86 -3.44
N ILE A 92 -7.18 7.68 -4.30
CA ILE A 92 -7.80 8.90 -4.82
C ILE A 92 -9.05 8.57 -5.64
N LEU A 93 -8.96 7.59 -6.55
CA LEU A 93 -10.11 7.15 -7.36
C LEU A 93 -11.25 6.62 -6.49
N PHE A 94 -10.95 5.91 -5.42
CA PHE A 94 -11.93 5.42 -4.46
C PHE A 94 -12.66 6.59 -3.78
N GLY A 95 -11.94 7.66 -3.43
CA GLY A 95 -12.53 8.91 -2.95
C GLY A 95 -13.45 9.62 -3.95
N MET A 96 -13.30 9.36 -5.24
CA MET A 96 -14.15 9.94 -6.30
C MET A 96 -15.42 9.14 -6.56
N LEU A 97 -15.64 8.02 -5.86
CA LEU A 97 -16.85 7.20 -5.99
C LEU A 97 -18.13 7.95 -5.57
N ASP A 98 -18.01 8.98 -4.73
CA ASP A 98 -19.14 9.85 -4.35
C ASP A 98 -19.85 10.47 -5.55
N ARG A 99 -19.08 10.81 -6.59
CA ARG A 99 -19.55 11.41 -7.85
C ARG A 99 -20.21 10.41 -8.80
N VAL A 100 -20.12 9.11 -8.53
CA VAL A 100 -20.73 8.10 -9.38
C VAL A 100 -22.21 7.98 -9.04
N GLU A 101 -23.06 8.19 -10.03
CA GLU A 101 -24.51 8.03 -9.91
C GLU A 101 -24.92 6.60 -10.24
N GLY A 102 -25.90 6.09 -9.49
CA GLY A 102 -26.45 4.75 -9.67
C GLY A 102 -25.75 3.67 -8.86
N HIS A 103 -26.54 2.70 -8.44
CA HIS A 103 -26.11 1.57 -7.61
C HIS A 103 -25.09 0.65 -8.32
N ALA A 104 -25.45 0.16 -9.51
CA ALA A 104 -24.60 -0.79 -10.25
C ALA A 104 -23.26 -0.17 -10.72
N PRO A 105 -23.21 1.05 -11.29
CA PRO A 105 -21.94 1.69 -11.67
C PRO A 105 -21.03 1.92 -10.47
N PHE A 106 -21.60 2.33 -9.33
CA PHE A 106 -20.85 2.54 -8.09
C PHE A 106 -20.18 1.24 -7.63
N ILE A 107 -20.94 0.16 -7.46
CA ILE A 107 -20.40 -1.12 -6.98
C ILE A 107 -19.38 -1.71 -7.96
N VAL A 108 -19.67 -1.71 -9.27
CA VAL A 108 -18.73 -2.22 -10.28
C VAL A 108 -17.43 -1.44 -10.24
N LEU A 109 -17.48 -0.11 -10.17
CA LEU A 109 -16.27 0.70 -10.11
C LEU A 109 -15.51 0.47 -8.80
N SER A 110 -16.21 0.33 -7.66
CA SER A 110 -15.59 -0.05 -6.39
C SER A 110 -14.82 -1.37 -6.49
N PHE A 111 -15.40 -2.39 -7.12
CA PHE A 111 -14.70 -3.67 -7.36
C PHE A 111 -13.45 -3.48 -8.22
N LEU A 112 -13.56 -2.77 -9.34
CA LEU A 112 -12.44 -2.54 -10.25
C LEU A 112 -11.30 -1.80 -9.55
N ILE A 113 -11.62 -0.74 -8.81
CA ILE A 113 -10.61 0.02 -8.05
C ILE A 113 -9.95 -0.89 -7.02
N ARG A 114 -10.73 -1.66 -6.25
CA ARG A 114 -10.19 -2.57 -5.22
C ARG A 114 -9.31 -3.67 -5.79
N ILE A 115 -9.65 -4.22 -6.95
CA ILE A 115 -8.82 -5.23 -7.63
C ILE A 115 -7.47 -4.61 -8.03
N VAL A 116 -7.48 -3.41 -8.62
CA VAL A 116 -6.24 -2.72 -9.04
C VAL A 116 -5.42 -2.30 -7.83
N GLU A 117 -6.07 -1.78 -6.78
CA GLU A 117 -5.43 -1.45 -5.51
C GLU A 117 -4.78 -2.67 -4.86
N ALA A 118 -5.47 -3.82 -4.87
CA ALA A 118 -4.94 -5.08 -4.35
C ALA A 118 -3.70 -5.55 -5.11
N MET A 119 -3.67 -5.40 -6.44
CA MET A 119 -2.48 -5.69 -7.23
C MET A 119 -1.32 -4.75 -6.85
N GLY A 120 -1.60 -3.46 -6.61
CA GLY A 120 -0.60 -2.50 -6.12
C GLY A 120 -0.07 -2.86 -4.74
N ASN A 121 -0.96 -3.19 -3.81
CA ASN A 121 -0.60 -3.58 -2.44
C ASN A 121 0.19 -4.90 -2.39
N ALA A 122 -0.18 -5.89 -3.22
CA ALA A 122 0.56 -7.14 -3.34
C ALA A 122 1.98 -6.93 -3.89
N ALA A 123 2.13 -6.06 -4.90
CA ALA A 123 3.43 -5.68 -5.44
C ALA A 123 4.31 -5.01 -4.38
N PHE A 124 3.74 -4.05 -3.65
CA PHE A 124 4.39 -3.34 -2.55
C PHE A 124 4.86 -4.32 -1.46
N LEU A 125 3.96 -5.11 -0.87
CA LEU A 125 4.30 -6.04 0.20
C LEU A 125 5.37 -7.05 -0.23
N THR A 126 5.20 -7.68 -1.39
CA THR A 126 6.13 -8.69 -1.91
C THR A 126 7.53 -8.11 -2.10
N ALA A 127 7.62 -6.90 -2.67
CA ALA A 127 8.89 -6.23 -2.85
C ALA A 127 9.50 -5.77 -1.51
N SER A 128 8.69 -5.28 -0.57
CA SER A 128 9.14 -4.89 0.77
C SER A 128 9.85 -6.04 1.47
N PHE A 129 9.23 -7.22 1.49
CA PHE A 129 9.81 -8.42 2.10
C PHE A 129 11.19 -8.76 1.51
N ALA A 130 11.31 -8.75 0.19
CA ALA A 130 12.57 -9.08 -0.48
C ALA A 130 13.67 -8.04 -0.25
N ILE A 131 13.33 -6.74 -0.30
CA ILE A 131 14.28 -5.66 -0.06
C ILE A 131 14.81 -5.72 1.37
N ILE A 132 13.93 -5.95 2.34
CA ILE A 132 14.31 -6.06 3.75
C ILE A 132 15.19 -7.29 3.99
N ALA A 133 14.81 -8.44 3.41
CA ALA A 133 15.61 -9.66 3.52
C ALA A 133 17.04 -9.47 2.97
N LYS A 134 17.19 -8.73 1.86
CA LYS A 134 18.49 -8.44 1.25
C LYS A 134 19.28 -7.37 2.00
N GLU A 135 18.63 -6.30 2.46
CA GLU A 135 19.29 -5.13 3.08
C GLU A 135 19.59 -5.36 4.58
N PHE A 136 18.82 -6.21 5.26
CA PHE A 136 18.93 -6.49 6.70
C PHE A 136 18.99 -8.00 7.02
N PRO A 137 19.88 -8.79 6.40
CA PRO A 137 19.88 -10.25 6.52
C PRO A 137 20.00 -10.75 7.97
N GLU A 138 20.73 -10.04 8.83
CA GLU A 138 20.84 -10.38 10.26
C GLU A 138 19.69 -9.88 11.14
N ASN A 139 18.85 -8.96 10.64
CA ASN A 139 17.86 -8.23 11.44
C ASN A 139 16.48 -8.20 10.76
N VAL A 140 16.17 -9.17 9.89
CA VAL A 140 14.93 -9.21 9.10
C VAL A 140 13.71 -9.11 10.02
N ALA A 141 13.64 -9.94 11.06
CA ALA A 141 12.51 -9.98 11.98
C ALA A 141 12.32 -8.67 12.74
N THR A 142 13.40 -8.07 13.26
CA THR A 142 13.35 -6.79 13.98
C THR A 142 12.94 -5.63 13.07
N THR A 143 13.44 -5.63 11.83
CA THR A 143 13.11 -4.62 10.82
C THR A 143 11.64 -4.73 10.43
N PHE A 144 11.15 -5.94 10.18
CA PHE A 144 9.73 -6.20 9.92
C PHE A 144 8.84 -5.78 11.08
N ALA A 145 9.19 -6.15 12.31
CA ALA A 145 8.43 -5.76 13.50
C ALA A 145 8.36 -4.23 13.65
N SER A 146 9.44 -3.51 13.31
CA SER A 146 9.44 -2.05 13.30
C SER A 146 8.45 -1.50 12.26
N LEU A 147 8.45 -2.03 11.04
CA LEU A 147 7.54 -1.59 9.98
C LEU A 147 6.08 -1.87 10.32
N GLU A 148 5.77 -3.07 10.82
CA GLU A 148 4.44 -3.43 11.31
C GLU A 148 3.98 -2.53 12.48
N THR A 149 4.91 -2.05 13.30
CA THR A 149 4.59 -1.06 14.33
C THR A 149 4.13 0.26 13.70
N PHE A 150 4.82 0.75 12.66
CA PHE A 150 4.40 1.95 11.93
C PHE A 150 3.09 1.73 11.16
N PHE A 151 2.90 0.56 10.56
CA PHE A 151 1.63 0.19 9.94
C PHE A 151 0.49 0.23 10.96
N GLY A 152 0.66 -0.39 12.12
CA GLY A 152 -0.31 -0.34 13.22
C GLY A 152 -0.60 1.08 13.72
N LEU A 153 0.42 1.93 13.83
CA LEU A 153 0.21 3.36 14.15
C LEU A 153 -0.64 4.07 13.09
N GLY A 154 -0.41 3.78 11.81
CA GLY A 154 -1.22 4.34 10.71
C GLY A 154 -2.68 3.90 10.80
N LEU A 155 -2.94 2.62 11.15
CA LEU A 155 -4.31 2.13 11.36
C LEU A 155 -5.04 2.85 12.51
N ILE A 156 -4.32 3.24 13.56
CA ILE A 156 -4.88 3.98 14.71
C ILE A 156 -5.15 5.44 14.33
N VAL A 157 -4.18 6.09 13.69
CA VAL A 157 -4.24 7.52 13.35
C VAL A 157 -5.24 7.77 12.22
N GLY A 158 -5.37 6.84 11.29
CA GLY A 158 -6.10 7.03 10.05
C GLY A 158 -7.57 7.43 10.21
N PRO A 159 -8.41 6.71 10.98
CA PRO A 159 -9.81 7.10 11.19
C PRO A 159 -9.96 8.47 11.86
N THR A 160 -9.04 8.84 12.77
CA THR A 160 -9.06 10.13 13.46
C THR A 160 -8.79 11.28 12.48
N VAL A 161 -7.72 11.16 11.69
CA VAL A 161 -7.35 12.16 10.67
C VAL A 161 -8.41 12.19 9.56
N GLY A 162 -8.87 11.02 9.11
CA GLY A 162 -9.93 10.89 8.14
C GLY A 162 -11.23 11.54 8.58
N GLY A 163 -11.61 11.39 9.84
CA GLY A 163 -12.83 12.01 10.38
C GLY A 163 -12.77 13.54 10.32
N ALA A 164 -11.62 14.11 10.70
CA ALA A 164 -11.40 15.56 10.60
C ALA A 164 -11.46 16.04 9.13
N LEU A 165 -10.82 15.32 8.21
CA LEU A 165 -10.84 15.64 6.78
C LEU A 165 -12.26 15.52 6.18
N TYR A 166 -13.02 14.50 6.61
CA TYR A 166 -14.40 14.27 6.18
C TYR A 166 -15.32 15.41 6.60
N GLN A 167 -15.14 15.99 7.79
CA GLN A 167 -15.94 17.13 8.24
C GLN A 167 -15.73 18.40 7.40
N VAL A 168 -14.53 18.57 6.83
CA VAL A 168 -14.19 19.77 6.04
C VAL A 168 -14.67 19.66 4.60
N GLY A 169 -14.54 18.48 3.98
CA GLY A 169 -14.78 18.32 2.54
C GLY A 169 -15.45 17.02 2.12
N GLY A 170 -16.14 16.35 3.04
CA GLY A 170 -16.95 15.16 2.76
C GLY A 170 -16.14 13.92 2.38
N TYR A 171 -16.80 12.99 1.69
CA TYR A 171 -16.28 11.65 1.38
C TYR A 171 -14.95 11.68 0.62
N ALA A 172 -14.81 12.53 -0.39
CA ALA A 172 -13.62 12.54 -1.24
C ALA A 172 -12.35 13.01 -0.52
N THR A 173 -12.47 13.88 0.50
CA THR A 173 -11.32 14.60 1.06
C THR A 173 -10.32 13.72 1.81
N PRO A 174 -10.74 12.80 2.71
CA PRO A 174 -9.83 11.85 3.35
C PRO A 174 -9.00 11.05 2.35
N PHE A 175 -9.65 10.48 1.34
CA PHE A 175 -9.01 9.64 0.34
C PHE A 175 -8.10 10.43 -0.60
N ALA A 176 -8.48 11.64 -1.00
CA ALA A 176 -7.66 12.50 -1.85
C ALA A 176 -6.37 12.94 -1.14
N VAL A 177 -6.47 13.38 0.11
CA VAL A 177 -5.31 13.85 0.89
C VAL A 177 -4.37 12.68 1.21
N MET A 178 -4.92 11.57 1.70
CA MET A 178 -4.09 10.42 2.09
C MET A 178 -3.52 9.69 0.87
N GLY A 179 -4.28 9.53 -0.20
CA GLY A 179 -3.79 8.99 -1.47
C GLY A 179 -2.68 9.87 -2.06
N SER A 180 -2.79 11.21 -1.96
CA SER A 180 -1.72 12.13 -2.36
C SER A 180 -0.48 11.99 -1.48
N SER A 181 -0.64 11.78 -0.17
CA SER A 181 0.50 11.54 0.73
C SER A 181 1.24 10.24 0.39
N LEU A 182 0.50 9.19 0.01
CA LEU A 182 1.06 7.92 -0.41
C LEU A 182 1.78 8.05 -1.76
N PHE A 183 1.24 8.85 -2.67
CA PHE A 183 1.90 9.21 -3.93
C PHE A 183 3.22 9.97 -3.68
N LEU A 184 3.24 10.91 -2.74
CA LEU A 184 4.48 11.60 -2.34
C LEU A 184 5.49 10.63 -1.71
N ALA A 185 5.01 9.66 -0.90
CA ALA A 185 5.85 8.60 -0.38
C ALA A 185 6.47 7.77 -1.51
N ALA A 186 5.71 7.43 -2.56
CA ALA A 186 6.21 6.72 -3.75
C ALA A 186 7.34 7.49 -4.47
N ILE A 187 7.22 8.82 -4.54
CA ILE A 187 8.26 9.66 -5.14
C ILE A 187 9.52 9.63 -4.26
N MET A 188 9.38 9.79 -2.94
CA MET A 188 10.51 9.73 -2.01
C MET A 188 11.22 8.36 -2.08
N THR A 189 10.45 7.28 -2.10
CA THR A 189 10.97 5.92 -2.18
C THR A 189 11.72 5.68 -3.50
N ALA A 190 11.25 6.24 -4.62
CA ALA A 190 11.90 6.09 -5.92
C ALA A 190 13.33 6.67 -5.96
N PHE A 191 13.56 7.80 -5.28
CA PHE A 191 14.86 8.45 -5.23
C PHE A 191 15.81 7.85 -4.18
N VAL A 192 15.28 7.32 -3.07
CA VAL A 192 16.10 6.79 -1.97
C VAL A 192 16.43 5.32 -2.13
N LEU A 193 15.53 4.52 -2.72
CA LEU A 193 15.78 3.09 -2.88
C LEU A 193 16.98 2.86 -3.82
N PRO A 194 17.99 2.12 -3.38
CA PRO A 194 19.09 1.67 -4.23
C PRO A 194 18.55 0.74 -5.32
N ASP A 195 19.06 0.90 -6.55
CA ASP A 195 18.78 -0.06 -7.62
C ASP A 195 19.57 -1.34 -7.33
N HIS A 196 18.86 -2.46 -7.25
CA HIS A 196 19.46 -3.77 -6.94
C HIS A 196 19.43 -4.69 -8.16
N GLY A 197 19.33 -4.13 -9.37
CA GLY A 197 19.58 -4.87 -10.60
C GLY A 197 21.07 -5.24 -10.67
N ASP A 198 21.35 -6.51 -10.96
CA ASP A 198 22.62 -7.00 -11.51
C ASP A 198 23.75 -7.44 -10.56
N ASP A 199 23.47 -8.23 -9.51
CA ASP A 199 24.55 -8.88 -8.70
C ASP A 199 24.43 -10.41 -8.57
N GLU A 200 23.72 -11.10 -9.47
CA GLU A 200 23.64 -12.59 -9.42
C GLU A 200 24.07 -13.31 -10.70
N HIS A 201 24.66 -12.63 -11.68
CA HIS A 201 25.07 -13.27 -12.94
C HIS A 201 26.56 -13.72 -13.02
N ASP A 202 27.37 -13.51 -11.97
CA ASP A 202 28.83 -13.72 -12.03
C ASP A 202 29.41 -14.81 -11.10
N THR A 203 28.61 -15.74 -10.56
CA THR A 203 29.15 -16.77 -9.61
C THR A 203 28.94 -18.25 -9.99
N GLU A 204 28.52 -18.57 -11.22
CA GLU A 204 28.38 -19.99 -11.66
C GLU A 204 29.27 -20.40 -12.85
N THR A 205 30.30 -19.62 -13.19
CA THR A 205 31.38 -20.08 -14.08
C THR A 205 32.74 -19.92 -13.42
N GLY A 206 33.10 -20.93 -12.61
CA GLY A 206 34.43 -21.14 -12.05
C GLY A 206 34.71 -22.61 -11.88
#